data_AF-A0A1D1Y4T4-F1
#
_entry.id   AF-A0A1D1Y4T4-F1
#
_cell.length_a   1.000
_cell.length_b   1.000
_cell.length_c   1.000
_cell.angle_alpha   90.00
_cell.angle_beta   90.00
_cell.angle_gamma   90.00
#
_symmetry.space_group_name_H-M   'P 1'
#
loop_
_entity.id
_entity.type
_entity.pdbx_description
1 polymer ?
#
loop_
_entity_poly.entity_id
_entity_poly.type
_entity_poly.pdbx_seq_one_letter_code
_entity_poly.pdbx_strand_id
1 'polypeptide(L)'
;KTRPRRTPRDGAYGRLDDAGRLMKKNRTDRPTAVLRLLVVSEFVPGRISRFAYTEASGLFHVGLVECTTSGGVWRMAFSCFNRGFSILSGAAAPAPAPAPTPSSAIPPAFAASPPPRSQMEQIQHLYLDIAGLSLHVADLGKGESGVVVFLHGFPEIWYSWRYQMIAVAAAGFRAIAPDFRGYGLSQQPPEPEKNASWSDLISDLLAILDHLSVPKAFLVGKDFGALPAYHFALLHPDRVSGVITLGVPFVTESISTDTPPKGFYMSRWQEPGRAEADFGRFDVKTVVRNIYILFSSSELPVAGENQEIMDLVDPSTPLPLWFSEEDLSVYSTLYEKSGFSFPLQIPYRKMQQFANFADPKVEVPALLVMGEKDYVIKFPGMEDYIRSGMVKKYVPDLDIKFLPEGTHFVQEQLPEVVNQLIISFLNNHTS
;
A
#
# COMPACT_ATOMS: atom_id res chain seq x y z
N LYS A 1 30.34 -3.85 -47.98
CA LYS A 1 30.62 -2.48 -48.48
C LYS A 1 29.51 -1.54 -48.01
N THR A 2 29.82 -0.64 -47.06
CA THR A 2 29.39 0.80 -46.94
C THR A 2 28.16 1.26 -47.77
N ARG A 3 27.14 2.01 -47.29
CA ARG A 3 27.04 3.16 -46.34
C ARG A 3 25.54 3.49 -46.00
N PRO A 4 25.22 4.40 -45.04
CA PRO A 4 23.93 4.50 -44.30
C PRO A 4 23.06 5.79 -44.47
N ARG A 5 21.94 5.88 -43.69
CA ARG A 5 21.09 7.04 -43.23
C ARG A 5 19.68 7.18 -43.89
N ARG A 6 18.60 7.71 -43.27
CA ARG A 6 18.42 8.85 -42.31
C ARG A 6 17.16 8.73 -41.42
N THR A 7 17.24 9.32 -40.23
CA THR A 7 16.15 9.74 -39.32
C THR A 7 15.38 10.99 -39.84
N PRO A 8 14.12 11.22 -39.43
CA PRO A 8 13.38 12.46 -39.71
C PRO A 8 13.93 13.66 -38.92
N ARG A 9 13.87 14.86 -39.52
CA ARG A 9 14.30 16.15 -38.94
C ARG A 9 13.15 16.84 -38.19
N ASP A 10 13.49 17.51 -37.10
CA ASP A 10 12.66 18.42 -36.32
C ASP A 10 12.05 19.58 -37.15
N GLY A 11 10.82 19.96 -36.79
CA GLY A 11 10.06 21.07 -37.40
C GLY A 11 10.64 22.46 -37.11
N ALA A 12 10.45 23.38 -38.06
CA ALA A 12 11.06 24.71 -38.05
C ALA A 12 10.35 25.71 -37.12
N TYR A 13 11.10 26.35 -36.22
CA TYR A 13 10.66 27.52 -35.44
C TYR A 13 11.05 28.82 -36.18
N GLY A 14 10.11 29.73 -36.41
CA GLY A 14 10.39 31.10 -36.89
C GLY A 14 10.43 32.12 -35.74
N ARG A 15 11.32 33.12 -35.80
CA ARG A 15 11.33 34.28 -34.88
C ARG A 15 10.52 35.45 -35.46
N LEU A 16 9.78 36.14 -34.59
CA LEU A 16 9.08 37.40 -34.86
C LEU A 16 9.97 38.58 -34.42
N ASP A 17 9.74 39.76 -34.99
CA ASP A 17 10.33 41.01 -34.48
C ASP A 17 9.51 41.59 -33.31
N ASP A 18 10.01 42.65 -32.67
CA ASP A 18 9.40 43.28 -31.49
C ASP A 18 8.02 43.94 -31.77
N ALA A 19 7.60 43.99 -33.04
CA ALA A 19 6.27 44.43 -33.47
C ALA A 19 5.37 43.26 -33.91
N GLY A 20 5.80 42.01 -33.75
CA GLY A 20 5.03 40.80 -34.03
C GLY A 20 4.89 40.45 -35.52
N ARG A 21 5.79 40.94 -36.39
CA ARG A 21 5.79 40.58 -37.83
C ARG A 21 6.74 39.43 -38.12
N LEU A 22 6.31 38.53 -39.03
CA LEU A 22 7.13 37.42 -39.51
C LEU A 22 8.19 37.93 -40.49
N MET A 23 9.46 37.86 -40.11
CA MET A 23 10.59 38.25 -40.96
C MET A 23 10.75 37.24 -42.12
N LYS A 24 10.38 37.64 -43.34
CA LYS A 24 10.53 36.82 -44.56
C LYS A 24 12.02 36.66 -44.92
N LYS A 25 12.46 35.41 -45.12
CA LYS A 25 13.64 35.09 -45.93
C LYS A 25 13.16 34.84 -47.38
N ASN A 26 13.56 35.71 -48.29
CA ASN A 26 13.16 35.67 -49.72
C ASN A 26 13.69 34.41 -50.43
N ARG A 27 12.80 33.68 -51.13
CA ARG A 27 12.84 33.38 -52.58
C ARG A 27 11.63 32.51 -53.00
N THR A 28 10.82 33.07 -53.93
CA THR A 28 10.03 32.45 -55.05
C THR A 28 9.33 31.10 -54.78
N ASP A 29 8.01 30.87 -54.90
CA ASP A 29 7.00 31.37 -55.86
C ASP A 29 5.57 30.95 -55.40
N ARG A 30 4.54 31.76 -55.70
CA ARG A 30 3.06 31.49 -55.71
C ARG A 30 2.24 31.47 -54.38
N PRO A 31 0.93 31.80 -54.42
CA PRO A 31 0.29 32.75 -53.50
C PRO A 31 -0.29 32.10 -52.25
N THR A 32 0.08 32.63 -51.08
CA THR A 32 -0.53 32.29 -49.80
C THR A 32 -1.69 33.24 -49.53
N ALA A 33 -2.87 32.68 -49.26
CA ALA A 33 -4.03 33.44 -48.79
C ALA A 33 -3.66 34.22 -47.51
N VAL A 34 -3.77 35.54 -47.57
CA VAL A 34 -3.54 36.42 -46.42
C VAL A 34 -4.80 36.36 -45.53
N LEU A 35 -4.74 35.56 -44.46
CA LEU A 35 -5.77 35.58 -43.42
C LEU A 35 -5.59 36.84 -42.57
N ARG A 36 -6.38 37.89 -42.83
CA ARG A 36 -6.50 39.04 -41.91
C ARG A 36 -7.43 38.63 -40.77
N LEU A 37 -6.89 38.38 -39.59
CA LEU A 37 -7.69 38.27 -38.37
C LEU A 37 -7.79 39.66 -37.73
N LEU A 38 -9.00 40.23 -37.73
CA LEU A 38 -9.36 41.38 -36.89
C LEU A 38 -9.45 40.88 -35.45
N VAL A 39 -8.51 41.29 -34.60
CA VAL A 39 -8.62 41.12 -33.14
C VAL A 39 -9.30 42.36 -32.60
N VAL A 40 -10.55 42.20 -32.14
CA VAL A 40 -11.26 43.26 -31.41
C VAL A 40 -10.56 43.47 -30.07
N SER A 41 -10.36 44.75 -29.76
CA SER A 41 -9.55 45.32 -28.68
C SER A 41 -9.98 44.87 -27.30
N GLU A 42 -9.04 44.30 -26.54
CA GLU A 42 -8.79 44.58 -25.10
C GLU A 42 -7.68 43.66 -24.55
N PHE A 43 -6.48 43.65 -25.14
CA PHE A 43 -5.34 42.99 -24.49
C PHE A 43 -4.04 43.76 -24.77
N VAL A 44 -3.32 44.09 -23.69
CA VAL A 44 -2.13 44.94 -23.64
C VAL A 44 -0.97 44.30 -24.45
N PRO A 45 -0.23 45.06 -25.28
CA PRO A 45 0.88 44.51 -26.08
C PRO A 45 2.04 44.04 -25.18
N GLY A 46 2.58 42.84 -25.42
CA GLY A 46 3.83 42.37 -24.81
C GLY A 46 3.85 40.98 -24.16
N ARG A 47 2.79 40.16 -24.24
CA ARG A 47 2.77 38.79 -23.67
C ARG A 47 2.16 37.75 -24.60
N ILE A 48 2.77 37.51 -25.75
CA ILE A 48 2.50 36.32 -26.56
C ILE A 48 3.83 35.60 -26.74
N SER A 49 3.94 34.39 -26.19
CA SER A 49 5.23 33.70 -26.07
C SER A 49 5.44 32.62 -27.14
N ARG A 50 4.41 31.94 -27.67
CA ARG A 50 4.54 30.98 -28.79
C ARG A 50 3.27 30.82 -29.63
N PHE A 51 3.45 30.60 -30.93
CA PHE A 51 2.41 30.16 -31.87
C PHE A 51 2.88 28.87 -32.56
N ALA A 52 1.99 27.88 -32.66
CA ALA A 52 2.22 26.66 -33.45
C ALA A 52 0.97 26.32 -34.25
N TYR A 53 1.16 25.91 -35.50
CA TYR A 53 0.11 25.34 -36.34
C TYR A 53 0.59 23.99 -36.89
N THR A 54 -0.33 23.08 -37.17
CA THR A 54 -0.07 21.85 -37.91
C THR A 54 -0.96 21.83 -39.14
N GLU A 55 -0.37 21.80 -40.33
CA GLU A 55 -1.09 21.54 -41.57
C GLU A 55 -1.37 20.04 -41.65
N ALA A 56 -2.61 19.62 -41.43
CA ALA A 56 -3.10 18.33 -41.87
C ALA A 56 -3.70 18.52 -43.27
N SER A 57 -3.23 17.72 -44.22
CA SER A 57 -3.64 17.76 -45.63
C SER A 57 -5.16 17.76 -45.80
N GLY A 58 -5.70 18.89 -46.26
CA GLY A 58 -7.04 19.02 -46.83
C GLY A 58 -8.20 19.01 -45.81
N LEU A 59 -8.87 20.16 -45.68
CA LEU A 59 -10.22 20.39 -45.13
C LEU A 59 -10.41 20.66 -43.62
N PHE A 60 -9.37 20.65 -42.77
CA PHE A 60 -9.51 21.07 -41.35
C PHE A 60 -8.33 21.92 -40.89
N HIS A 61 -8.59 23.03 -40.19
CA HIS A 61 -7.56 23.81 -39.49
C HIS A 61 -7.95 23.94 -38.03
N VAL A 62 -7.16 23.32 -37.15
CA VAL A 62 -7.27 23.46 -35.70
C VAL A 62 -6.07 24.26 -35.22
N GLY A 63 -6.32 25.41 -34.61
CA GLY A 63 -5.29 26.27 -34.03
C GLY A 63 -5.36 26.23 -32.51
N LEU A 64 -4.20 26.28 -31.86
CA LEU A 64 -4.09 26.43 -30.41
C LEU A 64 -3.29 27.69 -30.12
N VAL A 65 -3.86 28.57 -29.30
CA VAL A 65 -3.16 29.76 -28.79
C VAL A 65 -2.94 29.59 -27.31
N GLU A 66 -1.69 29.77 -26.88
CA GLU A 66 -1.26 29.67 -25.50
C GLU A 66 -0.74 31.03 -25.04
N CYS A 67 -1.33 31.57 -23.98
CA CYS A 67 -0.95 32.85 -23.41
C CYS A 67 -0.55 32.67 -21.95
N THR A 68 0.55 33.29 -21.53
CA THR A 68 1.10 33.18 -20.18
C THR A 68 0.94 34.52 -19.44
N THR A 69 0.25 34.51 -18.30
CA THR A 69 0.15 35.65 -17.39
C THR A 69 0.66 35.29 -16.00
N SER A 70 0.81 36.28 -15.12
CA SER A 70 1.29 36.08 -13.73
C SER A 70 0.36 35.23 -12.87
N GLY A 71 -0.86 34.93 -13.33
CA GLY A 71 -1.84 34.07 -12.66
C GLY A 71 -2.02 32.68 -13.28
N GLY A 72 -1.21 32.30 -14.28
CA GLY A 72 -1.28 30.98 -14.91
C GLY A 72 -1.30 30.98 -16.44
N VAL A 73 -1.39 29.79 -17.02
CA VAL A 73 -1.37 29.55 -18.48
C VAL A 73 -2.81 29.37 -18.99
N TRP A 74 -3.17 30.12 -20.03
CA TRP A 74 -4.48 30.02 -20.69
C TRP A 74 -4.30 29.41 -22.07
N ARG A 75 -5.10 28.38 -22.39
CA ARG A 75 -5.11 27.70 -23.70
C ARG A 75 -6.49 27.82 -24.32
N MET A 76 -6.54 28.29 -25.56
CA MET A 76 -7.78 28.36 -26.34
C MET A 76 -7.59 27.58 -27.65
N ALA A 77 -8.49 26.63 -27.90
CA ALA A 77 -8.54 25.88 -29.15
C ALA A 77 -9.68 26.42 -30.02
N PHE A 78 -9.44 26.57 -31.31
CA PHE A 78 -10.47 26.95 -32.28
C PHE A 78 -10.36 26.11 -33.55
N SER A 79 -11.52 25.88 -34.16
CA SER A 79 -11.69 25.19 -35.43
C SER A 79 -12.37 26.15 -36.41
N CYS A 80 -11.79 26.35 -37.58
CA CYS A 80 -12.43 27.11 -38.66
C CYS A 80 -13.02 26.15 -39.69
N PHE A 81 -14.34 26.21 -39.87
CA PHE A 81 -15.03 25.55 -40.98
C PHE A 81 -15.34 26.56 -42.09
N ASN A 82 -15.21 26.13 -43.34
CA ASN A 82 -15.46 27.00 -44.48
C ASN A 82 -16.97 27.34 -44.53
N ARG A 83 -17.28 28.61 -44.18
CA ARG A 83 -18.62 29.22 -43.97
C ARG A 83 -19.25 28.97 -42.58
N GLY A 84 -19.00 29.92 -41.65
CA GLY A 84 -19.80 30.14 -40.45
C GLY A 84 -19.01 30.09 -39.15
N PHE A 85 -19.01 31.17 -38.37
CA PHE A 85 -18.52 31.17 -36.99
C PHE A 85 -19.58 30.53 -36.09
N SER A 86 -19.19 29.54 -35.29
CA SER A 86 -20.00 29.08 -34.15
C SER A 86 -19.13 29.09 -32.90
N ILE A 87 -19.53 29.88 -31.91
CA ILE A 87 -18.95 29.87 -30.57
C ILE A 87 -19.62 28.70 -29.85
N LEU A 88 -18.88 27.64 -29.54
CA LEU A 88 -19.34 26.64 -28.59
C LEU A 88 -19.43 27.32 -27.22
N SER A 89 -20.66 27.46 -26.69
CA SER A 89 -20.89 28.00 -25.36
C SER A 89 -20.22 27.12 -24.31
N GLY A 90 -19.18 27.64 -23.66
CA GLY A 90 -18.61 27.01 -22.48
C GLY A 90 -19.57 27.19 -21.31
N ALA A 91 -20.15 26.09 -20.83
CA ALA A 91 -20.54 26.01 -19.44
C ALA A 91 -19.28 26.17 -18.59
N ALA A 92 -19.31 27.05 -17.60
CA ALA A 92 -18.24 27.18 -16.63
C ALA A 92 -18.10 25.84 -15.88
N ALA A 93 -17.10 25.05 -16.24
CA ALA A 93 -16.64 23.98 -15.37
C ALA A 93 -16.06 24.62 -14.11
N PRO A 94 -16.36 24.12 -12.90
CA PRO A 94 -15.63 24.52 -11.71
C PRO A 94 -14.15 24.32 -11.99
N ALA A 95 -13.32 25.28 -11.56
CA ALA A 95 -11.89 25.23 -11.78
C ALA A 95 -11.38 23.83 -11.40
N PRO A 96 -10.55 23.18 -12.24
CA PRO A 96 -9.88 21.97 -11.81
C PRO A 96 -9.17 22.32 -10.51
N ALA A 97 -9.39 21.49 -9.47
CA ALA A 97 -8.63 21.60 -8.23
C ALA A 97 -7.17 21.84 -8.61
N PRO A 98 -6.48 22.77 -7.94
CA PRO A 98 -5.11 23.13 -8.29
C PRO A 98 -4.34 21.82 -8.49
N ALA A 99 -3.75 21.67 -9.68
CA ALA A 99 -2.86 20.54 -9.95
C ALA A 99 -1.97 20.43 -8.71
N PRO A 100 -1.84 19.23 -8.11
CA PRO A 100 -1.00 19.08 -6.93
C PRO A 100 0.29 19.78 -7.28
N THR A 101 0.61 20.83 -6.52
CA THR A 101 1.96 21.42 -6.50
C THR A 101 2.88 20.24 -6.62
N PRO A 102 3.86 20.22 -7.56
CA PRO A 102 4.75 19.07 -7.70
C PRO A 102 5.16 18.76 -6.28
N SER A 103 4.63 17.63 -5.79
CA SER A 103 4.84 17.21 -4.42
C SER A 103 6.32 17.39 -4.26
N SER A 104 6.76 18.01 -3.17
CA SER A 104 8.13 17.81 -2.69
C SER A 104 8.45 16.38 -3.05
N ALA A 105 9.35 16.19 -4.03
CA ALA A 105 9.62 14.87 -4.55
C ALA A 105 9.82 14.04 -3.31
N ILE A 106 8.98 13.01 -3.12
CA ILE A 106 9.13 12.13 -1.97
C ILE A 106 10.62 11.78 -2.01
N PRO A 107 11.42 12.21 -1.01
CA PRO A 107 12.84 11.99 -1.07
C PRO A 107 13.01 10.50 -1.33
N PRO A 108 13.98 10.07 -2.18
CA PRO A 108 14.22 8.66 -2.42
C PRO A 108 14.21 7.97 -1.07
N ALA A 109 13.29 7.02 -0.87
CA ALA A 109 12.89 6.50 0.43
C ALA A 109 14.14 6.34 1.29
N PHE A 110 14.36 7.30 2.19
CA PHE A 110 15.38 7.12 3.21
C PHE A 110 14.86 5.92 3.99
N ALA A 111 15.69 4.89 4.10
CA ALA A 111 15.44 3.79 5.01
C ALA A 111 14.86 4.35 6.30
N ALA A 112 13.67 3.91 6.69
CA ALA A 112 13.09 4.32 7.94
C ALA A 112 14.07 3.90 9.05
N SER A 113 14.60 4.87 9.77
CA SER A 113 15.42 4.58 10.94
C SER A 113 14.51 4.08 12.06
N PRO A 114 14.92 3.06 12.83
CA PRO A 114 14.15 2.59 13.98
C PRO A 114 13.82 3.75 14.94
N PRO A 115 12.68 3.70 15.64
CA PRO A 115 12.34 4.76 16.58
C PRO A 115 13.42 4.90 17.64
N PRO A 116 13.72 6.12 18.12
CA PRO A 116 14.65 6.35 19.21
C PRO A 116 14.39 5.40 20.38
N ARG A 117 15.45 4.81 20.93
CA ARG A 117 15.38 3.87 22.06
C ARG A 117 14.56 4.41 23.25
N SER A 118 14.65 5.72 23.51
CA SER A 118 13.88 6.38 24.57
C SER A 118 12.35 6.38 24.36
N GLN A 119 11.88 6.25 23.12
CA GLN A 119 10.46 6.05 22.82
C GLN A 119 10.07 4.57 22.96
N MET A 120 10.95 3.66 22.52
CA MET A 120 10.76 2.23 22.69
C MET A 120 10.67 1.82 24.17
N GLU A 121 11.47 2.44 25.05
CA GLU A 121 11.48 2.19 26.50
C GLU A 121 10.19 2.65 27.21
N GLN A 122 9.32 3.42 26.54
CA GLN A 122 8.01 3.81 27.09
C GLN A 122 6.93 2.74 26.86
N ILE A 123 7.18 1.79 25.95
CA ILE A 123 6.26 0.70 25.68
C ILE A 123 6.29 -0.26 26.87
N GLN A 124 5.15 -0.41 27.53
CA GLN A 124 4.98 -1.35 28.62
C GLN A 124 4.74 -2.74 28.06
N HIS A 125 5.30 -3.75 28.70
CA HIS A 125 5.08 -5.14 28.33
C HIS A 125 4.32 -5.85 29.45
N LEU A 126 3.07 -6.18 29.16
CA LEU A 126 2.16 -6.87 30.05
C LEU A 126 2.15 -8.37 29.71
N TYR A 127 1.83 -9.19 30.71
CA TYR A 127 1.64 -10.62 30.57
C TYR A 127 0.29 -10.97 31.18
N LEU A 128 -0.64 -11.42 30.35
CA LEU A 128 -2.03 -11.68 30.72
C LEU A 128 -2.28 -13.19 30.71
N ASP A 129 -2.84 -13.72 31.80
CA ASP A 129 -3.19 -15.15 31.88
C ASP A 129 -4.54 -15.39 31.22
N ILE A 130 -4.52 -15.92 29.99
CA ILE A 130 -5.70 -16.11 29.14
C ILE A 130 -5.74 -17.56 28.66
N ALA A 131 -6.86 -18.24 28.91
CA ALA A 131 -7.08 -19.64 28.54
C ALA A 131 -5.94 -20.59 29.00
N GLY A 132 -5.32 -20.29 30.15
CA GLY A 132 -4.21 -21.08 30.70
C GLY A 132 -2.84 -20.81 30.05
N LEU A 133 -2.72 -19.75 29.25
CA LEU A 133 -1.48 -19.29 28.63
C LEU A 133 -1.15 -17.89 29.11
N SER A 134 0.14 -17.62 29.32
CA SER A 134 0.63 -16.25 29.54
C SER A 134 0.84 -15.57 28.19
N LEU A 135 -0.02 -14.61 27.83
CA LEU A 135 0.04 -13.87 26.58
C LEU A 135 0.68 -12.51 26.79
N HIS A 136 1.66 -12.19 25.95
CA HIS A 136 2.36 -10.91 25.95
C HIS A 136 1.55 -9.84 25.22
N VAL A 137 1.53 -8.64 25.80
CA VAL A 137 0.92 -7.45 25.23
C VAL A 137 1.85 -6.26 25.37
N ALA A 138 2.24 -5.65 24.25
CA ALA A 138 2.88 -4.34 24.24
C ALA A 138 1.81 -3.24 24.33
N ASP A 139 1.98 -2.29 25.25
CA ASP A 139 0.98 -1.28 25.61
C ASP A 139 1.63 0.11 25.71
N LEU A 140 1.08 1.09 25.00
CA LEU A 140 1.61 2.45 24.99
C LEU A 140 0.48 3.49 24.89
N GLY A 141 0.60 4.56 25.68
CA GLY A 141 -0.34 5.69 25.65
C GLY A 141 -1.52 5.53 26.63
N LYS A 142 -2.32 6.59 26.77
CA LYS A 142 -3.42 6.66 27.77
C LYS A 142 -4.81 6.41 27.18
N GLY A 143 -4.98 6.60 25.87
CA GLY A 143 -6.25 6.33 25.19
C GLY A 143 -7.32 7.38 25.37
N GLU A 144 -6.93 8.66 25.49
CA GLU A 144 -7.85 9.79 25.58
C GLU A 144 -8.74 9.90 24.33
N SER A 145 -8.19 9.55 23.16
CA SER A 145 -8.90 9.53 21.87
C SER A 145 -9.46 8.16 21.48
N GLY A 146 -9.32 7.14 22.34
CA GLY A 146 -9.71 5.76 22.08
C GLY A 146 -8.53 4.78 22.04
N VAL A 147 -8.82 3.52 21.68
CA VAL A 147 -7.86 2.40 21.70
C VAL A 147 -7.68 1.83 20.30
N VAL A 148 -6.44 1.51 19.95
CA VAL A 148 -6.04 0.89 18.69
C VAL A 148 -5.32 -0.41 19.00
N VAL A 149 -5.82 -1.52 18.50
CA VAL A 149 -5.18 -2.84 18.62
C VAL A 149 -4.52 -3.23 17.30
N PHE A 150 -3.24 -3.59 17.36
CA PHE A 150 -2.44 -3.99 16.22
C PHE A 150 -2.21 -5.51 16.21
N LEU A 151 -2.58 -6.16 15.11
CA LEU A 151 -2.55 -7.61 14.92
C LEU A 151 -1.53 -7.94 13.81
N HIS A 152 -0.40 -8.52 14.19
CA HIS A 152 0.71 -8.84 13.30
C HIS A 152 0.42 -10.05 12.39
N GLY A 153 1.25 -10.30 11.37
CA GLY A 153 1.18 -11.50 10.52
C GLY A 153 2.33 -12.48 10.75
N PHE A 154 2.75 -13.16 9.69
CA PHE A 154 3.89 -14.09 9.71
C PHE A 154 5.07 -13.58 8.86
N PRO A 155 6.33 -13.77 9.31
CA PRO A 155 6.78 -14.12 10.65
C PRO A 155 7.01 -12.83 11.45
N GLU A 156 5.92 -12.15 11.77
CA GLU A 156 5.94 -10.89 12.51
C GLU A 156 5.63 -11.12 13.99
N ILE A 157 5.62 -10.04 14.75
CA ILE A 157 5.39 -9.97 16.21
C ILE A 157 4.94 -8.55 16.56
N TRP A 158 4.63 -8.26 17.82
CA TRP A 158 4.28 -6.91 18.30
C TRP A 158 5.25 -5.83 17.78
N TYR A 159 6.55 -6.17 17.69
CA TYR A 159 7.62 -5.25 17.30
C TYR A 159 7.43 -4.69 15.88
N SER A 160 6.73 -5.40 14.99
CA SER A 160 6.40 -4.94 13.64
C SER A 160 5.54 -3.66 13.63
N TRP A 161 4.92 -3.34 14.76
CA TRP A 161 4.06 -2.17 14.94
C TRP A 161 4.74 -1.01 15.69
N ARG A 162 6.04 -1.12 16.02
CA ARG A 162 6.76 -0.14 16.85
C ARG A 162 6.58 1.31 16.39
N TYR A 163 6.64 1.56 15.08
CA TYR A 163 6.45 2.88 14.49
C TYR A 163 5.01 3.39 14.68
N GLN A 164 4.02 2.53 14.43
CA GLN A 164 2.60 2.84 14.51
C GLN A 164 2.17 3.05 15.95
N MET A 165 2.62 2.21 16.88
CA MET A 165 2.32 2.33 18.30
C MET A 165 2.74 3.70 18.83
N ILE A 166 3.98 4.13 18.54
CA ILE A 166 4.49 5.43 18.96
C ILE A 166 3.69 6.57 18.33
N ALA A 167 3.38 6.46 17.03
CA ALA A 167 2.66 7.51 16.31
C ALA A 167 1.22 7.70 16.80
N VAL A 168 0.46 6.61 16.99
CA VAL A 168 -0.94 6.73 17.46
C VAL A 168 -1.00 7.12 18.94
N ALA A 169 -0.02 6.69 19.75
CA ALA A 169 0.10 7.14 21.14
C ALA A 169 0.37 8.64 21.22
N ALA A 170 1.26 9.16 20.37
CA ALA A 170 1.51 10.60 20.25
C ALA A 170 0.27 11.39 19.74
N ALA A 171 -0.62 10.73 18.99
CA ALA A 171 -1.89 11.28 18.55
C ALA A 171 -3.04 11.17 19.59
N GLY A 172 -2.75 10.70 20.81
CA GLY A 172 -3.71 10.64 21.92
C GLY A 172 -4.45 9.29 22.08
N PHE A 173 -4.16 8.31 21.23
CA PHE A 173 -4.73 6.96 21.34
C PHE A 173 -3.92 6.10 22.33
N ARG A 174 -4.49 4.96 22.75
CA ARG A 174 -3.74 3.88 23.39
C ARG A 174 -3.45 2.82 22.34
N ALA A 175 -2.19 2.51 22.14
CA ALA A 175 -1.73 1.46 21.26
C ALA A 175 -1.55 0.16 22.04
N ILE A 176 -2.19 -0.90 21.57
CA ILE A 176 -2.07 -2.26 22.12
C ILE A 176 -1.60 -3.17 20.99
N ALA A 177 -0.50 -3.90 21.17
CA ALA A 177 0.00 -4.87 20.21
C ALA A 177 0.34 -6.18 20.92
N PRO A 178 -0.58 -7.17 20.93
CA PRO A 178 -0.27 -8.49 21.46
C PRO A 178 0.66 -9.25 20.52
N ASP A 179 1.54 -10.08 21.11
CA ASP A 179 2.05 -11.23 20.39
C ASP A 179 0.95 -12.29 20.37
N PHE A 180 0.60 -12.83 19.20
CA PHE A 180 -0.32 -13.95 19.14
C PHE A 180 0.22 -15.14 19.96
N ARG A 181 -0.68 -16.00 20.47
CA ARG A 181 -0.27 -17.25 21.12
C ARG A 181 0.78 -17.99 20.29
N GLY A 182 1.83 -18.48 20.94
CA GLY A 182 2.95 -19.15 20.27
C GLY A 182 3.85 -18.27 19.40
N TYR A 183 3.70 -16.94 19.42
CA TYR A 183 4.64 -15.99 18.81
C TYR A 183 5.42 -15.24 19.87
N GLY A 184 6.66 -14.89 19.55
CA GLY A 184 7.48 -13.96 20.33
C GLY A 184 7.55 -14.31 21.82
N LEU A 185 6.95 -13.45 22.65
CA LEU A 185 6.92 -13.57 24.11
C LEU A 185 5.65 -14.25 24.65
N SER A 186 4.65 -14.48 23.81
CA SER A 186 3.43 -15.19 24.19
C SER A 186 3.68 -16.70 24.28
N GLN A 187 3.13 -17.31 25.33
CA GLN A 187 3.26 -18.74 25.54
C GLN A 187 2.62 -19.55 24.41
N GLN A 188 3.26 -20.64 24.04
CA GLN A 188 2.73 -21.61 23.09
C GLN A 188 1.80 -22.62 23.80
N PRO A 189 0.66 -22.99 23.19
CA PRO A 189 -0.17 -24.09 23.69
C PRO A 189 0.61 -25.41 23.82
N PRO A 190 0.25 -26.27 24.80
CA PRO A 190 0.72 -27.65 24.79
C PRO A 190 0.22 -28.34 23.51
N GLU A 191 1.10 -29.05 22.80
CA GLU A 191 0.81 -29.70 21.51
C GLU A 191 0.30 -28.73 20.41
N PRO A 192 1.16 -27.84 19.89
CA PRO A 192 0.77 -26.79 18.93
C PRO A 192 0.09 -27.34 17.66
N GLU A 193 0.50 -28.52 17.19
CA GLU A 193 -0.06 -29.22 16.02
C GLU A 193 -1.56 -29.56 16.17
N LYS A 194 -2.00 -29.79 17.41
CA LYS A 194 -3.38 -30.19 17.74
C LYS A 194 -4.24 -29.01 18.18
N ASN A 195 -3.63 -28.09 18.94
CA ASN A 195 -4.34 -27.04 19.67
C ASN A 195 -4.07 -25.65 19.06
N ALA A 196 -4.40 -25.53 17.77
CA ALA A 196 -4.24 -24.31 17.00
C ALA A 196 -5.47 -24.08 16.12
N SER A 197 -6.29 -23.09 16.48
CA SER A 197 -7.44 -22.64 15.69
C SER A 197 -7.47 -21.12 15.55
N TRP A 198 -7.98 -20.65 14.43
CA TRP A 198 -8.28 -19.24 14.24
C TRP A 198 -9.29 -18.68 15.25
N SER A 199 -10.25 -19.49 15.69
CA SER A 199 -11.20 -19.11 16.74
C SER A 199 -10.51 -18.75 18.05
N ASP A 200 -9.35 -19.34 18.30
CA ASP A 200 -8.57 -19.06 19.49
C ASP A 200 -7.99 -17.65 19.44
N LEU A 201 -7.53 -17.18 18.27
CA LEU A 201 -7.02 -15.81 18.12
C LEU A 201 -8.12 -14.76 18.35
N ILE A 202 -9.35 -15.04 17.91
CA ILE A 202 -10.51 -14.19 18.18
C ILE A 202 -10.83 -14.16 19.68
N SER A 203 -10.84 -15.35 20.30
CA SER A 203 -11.16 -15.50 21.73
C SER A 203 -10.10 -14.83 22.61
N ASP A 204 -8.83 -14.94 22.24
CA ASP A 204 -7.72 -14.26 22.91
C ASP A 204 -7.87 -12.75 22.80
N LEU A 205 -8.16 -12.22 21.60
CA LEU A 205 -8.37 -10.79 21.42
C LEU A 205 -9.52 -10.27 22.30
N LEU A 206 -10.63 -11.01 22.36
CA LEU A 206 -11.76 -10.64 23.24
C LEU A 206 -11.33 -10.61 24.70
N ALA A 207 -10.64 -11.66 25.16
CA ALA A 207 -10.16 -11.78 26.54
C ALA A 207 -9.10 -10.74 26.90
N ILE A 208 -8.23 -10.34 25.96
CA ILE A 208 -7.26 -9.25 26.13
C ILE A 208 -8.00 -7.93 26.34
N LEU A 209 -8.99 -7.62 25.49
CA LEU A 209 -9.79 -6.40 25.62
C LEU A 209 -10.52 -6.37 26.98
N ASP A 210 -11.10 -7.50 27.40
CA ASP A 210 -11.81 -7.59 28.68
C ASP A 210 -10.85 -7.42 29.88
N HIS A 211 -9.68 -8.06 29.87
CA HIS A 211 -8.65 -7.90 30.91
C HIS A 211 -8.18 -6.45 31.03
N LEU A 212 -8.00 -5.77 29.90
CA LEU A 212 -7.55 -4.38 29.85
C LEU A 212 -8.69 -3.38 30.05
N SER A 213 -9.91 -3.86 30.32
CA SER A 213 -11.13 -3.05 30.47
C SER A 213 -11.37 -2.12 29.26
N VAL A 214 -11.10 -2.62 28.06
CA VAL A 214 -11.30 -1.90 26.80
C VAL A 214 -12.65 -2.32 26.20
N PRO A 215 -13.68 -1.46 26.27
CA PRO A 215 -15.00 -1.81 25.76
C PRO A 215 -15.05 -1.81 24.24
N LYS A 216 -14.30 -0.94 23.56
CA LYS A 216 -14.32 -0.78 22.11
C LYS A 216 -12.95 -0.33 21.60
N ALA A 217 -12.53 -0.84 20.44
CA ALA A 217 -11.25 -0.47 19.85
C ALA A 217 -11.31 -0.40 18.32
N PHE A 218 -10.38 0.35 17.72
CA PHE A 218 -10.01 0.18 16.32
C PHE A 218 -9.08 -1.02 16.19
N LEU A 219 -9.25 -1.81 15.13
CA LEU A 219 -8.39 -2.95 14.84
C LEU A 219 -7.54 -2.66 13.62
N VAL A 220 -6.23 -2.90 13.70
CA VAL A 220 -5.28 -2.77 12.60
C VAL A 220 -4.61 -4.12 12.39
N GLY A 221 -4.86 -4.77 11.26
CA GLY A 221 -4.29 -6.08 10.93
C GLY A 221 -3.35 -6.03 9.73
N LYS A 222 -2.28 -6.82 9.73
CA LYS A 222 -1.42 -7.00 8.55
C LYS A 222 -1.21 -8.47 8.26
N ASP A 223 -1.15 -8.83 6.98
CA ASP A 223 -0.97 -10.22 6.54
C ASP A 223 -1.99 -11.14 7.25
N PHE A 224 -1.58 -12.18 7.96
CA PHE A 224 -2.49 -13.05 8.69
C PHE A 224 -3.23 -12.40 9.84
N GLY A 225 -2.78 -11.24 10.33
CA GLY A 225 -3.50 -10.43 11.33
C GLY A 225 -4.74 -9.72 10.77
N ALA A 226 -4.86 -9.58 9.45
CA ALA A 226 -6.06 -9.03 8.81
C ALA A 226 -7.29 -9.95 8.98
N LEU A 227 -7.07 -11.26 8.94
CA LEU A 227 -8.09 -12.28 9.10
C LEU A 227 -8.82 -12.16 10.45
N PRO A 228 -8.13 -12.23 11.61
CA PRO A 228 -8.77 -12.07 12.90
C PRO A 228 -9.34 -10.67 13.09
N ALA A 229 -8.78 -9.62 12.50
CA ALA A 229 -9.37 -8.27 12.57
C ALA A 229 -10.80 -8.23 12.00
N TYR A 230 -10.98 -8.73 10.77
CA TYR A 230 -12.30 -8.77 10.14
C TYR A 230 -13.26 -9.73 10.84
N HIS A 231 -12.78 -10.92 11.22
CA HIS A 231 -13.64 -11.91 11.87
C HIS A 231 -14.08 -11.45 13.26
N PHE A 232 -13.22 -10.76 14.00
CA PHE A 232 -13.60 -10.14 15.25
C PHE A 232 -14.67 -9.07 15.03
N ALA A 233 -14.57 -8.24 13.99
CA ALA A 233 -15.59 -7.27 13.64
C ALA A 233 -16.93 -7.91 13.24
N LEU A 234 -16.92 -9.09 12.61
CA LEU A 234 -18.14 -9.85 12.30
C LEU A 234 -18.81 -10.44 13.55
N LEU A 235 -18.01 -10.98 14.46
CA LEU A 235 -18.51 -11.67 15.66
C LEU A 235 -18.83 -10.72 16.82
N HIS A 236 -18.15 -9.59 16.89
CA HIS A 236 -18.23 -8.62 17.97
C HIS A 236 -18.31 -7.18 17.44
N PRO A 237 -19.28 -6.84 16.57
CA PRO A 237 -19.38 -5.51 15.96
C PRO A 237 -19.46 -4.38 17.00
N ASP A 238 -20.11 -4.62 18.14
CA ASP A 238 -20.21 -3.65 19.24
C ASP A 238 -18.87 -3.33 19.91
N ARG A 239 -17.86 -4.20 19.73
CA ARG A 239 -16.51 -4.07 20.29
C ARG A 239 -15.53 -3.40 19.32
N VAL A 240 -15.95 -3.07 18.10
CA VAL A 240 -15.07 -2.53 17.04
C VAL A 240 -15.53 -1.16 16.56
N SER A 241 -14.64 -0.18 16.58
CA SER A 241 -14.88 1.17 16.04
C SER A 241 -14.59 1.29 14.55
N GLY A 242 -13.66 0.47 14.04
CA GLY A 242 -13.30 0.40 12.64
C GLY A 242 -12.14 -0.57 12.41
N VAL A 243 -11.94 -1.00 11.17
CA VAL A 243 -10.91 -1.98 10.79
C VAL A 243 -9.98 -1.42 9.73
N ILE A 244 -8.68 -1.44 9.99
CA ILE A 244 -7.65 -1.12 9.02
C ILE A 244 -6.90 -2.40 8.69
N THR A 245 -6.70 -2.72 7.41
CA THR A 245 -5.85 -3.83 7.00
C THR A 245 -4.75 -3.39 6.04
N LEU A 246 -3.59 -4.02 6.18
CA LEU A 246 -2.42 -3.77 5.34
C LEU A 246 -2.11 -5.03 4.51
N GLY A 247 -2.12 -4.90 3.18
CA GLY A 247 -1.78 -5.95 2.22
C GLY A 247 -2.86 -7.02 1.96
N VAL A 248 -3.71 -7.33 2.94
CA VAL A 248 -4.71 -8.42 2.83
C VAL A 248 -6.15 -7.89 2.95
N PRO A 249 -6.99 -8.02 1.90
CA PRO A 249 -8.40 -7.65 1.95
C PRO A 249 -9.25 -8.69 2.70
N PHE A 250 -10.53 -8.37 2.96
CA PHE A 250 -11.48 -9.37 3.40
C PHE A 250 -11.80 -10.36 2.28
N VAL A 251 -11.77 -11.66 2.59
CA VAL A 251 -11.98 -12.76 1.64
C VAL A 251 -12.91 -13.80 2.25
N THR A 252 -13.92 -14.24 1.49
CA THR A 252 -14.93 -15.23 1.94
C THR A 252 -14.78 -16.60 1.28
N GLU A 253 -14.28 -16.61 0.04
CA GLU A 253 -14.11 -17.79 -0.80
C GLU A 253 -12.78 -17.70 -1.54
N SER A 254 -12.36 -18.81 -2.15
CA SER A 254 -11.19 -18.81 -3.02
C SER A 254 -11.42 -17.84 -4.18
N ILE A 255 -10.65 -16.75 -4.20
CA ILE A 255 -10.74 -15.68 -5.19
C ILE A 255 -10.36 -16.18 -6.60
N SER A 256 -9.69 -17.34 -6.67
CA SER A 256 -9.45 -18.08 -7.90
C SER A 256 -9.68 -19.58 -7.72
N THR A 257 -10.00 -20.25 -8.83
CA THR A 257 -10.07 -21.72 -8.91
C THR A 257 -8.78 -22.35 -9.43
N ASP A 258 -7.79 -21.52 -9.77
CA ASP A 258 -6.50 -21.98 -10.27
C ASP A 258 -5.73 -22.73 -9.18
N THR A 259 -5.16 -23.86 -9.56
CA THR A 259 -4.25 -24.58 -8.66
C THR A 259 -2.92 -23.82 -8.60
N PRO A 260 -2.44 -23.44 -7.40
CA PRO A 260 -1.16 -22.76 -7.29
C PRO A 260 -0.02 -23.66 -7.80
N PRO A 261 1.10 -23.07 -8.28
CA PRO A 261 2.26 -23.85 -8.68
C PRO A 261 2.72 -24.80 -7.57
N LYS A 262 3.14 -26.03 -7.91
CA LYS A 262 3.61 -27.02 -6.91
C LYS A 262 4.71 -26.48 -5.98
N GLY A 263 5.55 -25.58 -6.51
CA GLY A 263 6.65 -24.96 -5.78
C GLY A 263 6.25 -23.81 -4.85
N PHE A 264 4.98 -23.40 -4.84
CA PHE A 264 4.48 -22.25 -4.10
C PHE A 264 4.68 -22.43 -2.59
N TYR A 265 5.18 -21.38 -1.92
CA TYR A 265 5.58 -21.45 -0.51
C TYR A 265 4.46 -21.91 0.42
N MET A 266 3.22 -21.43 0.24
CA MET A 266 2.10 -21.84 1.10
C MET A 266 1.82 -23.33 0.96
N SER A 267 1.88 -23.87 -0.26
CA SER A 267 1.68 -25.31 -0.50
C SER A 267 2.78 -26.16 0.16
N ARG A 268 4.02 -25.66 0.18
CA ARG A 268 5.12 -26.35 0.86
C ARG A 268 5.02 -26.26 2.38
N TRP A 269 4.64 -25.11 2.93
CA TRP A 269 4.53 -24.91 4.37
C TRP A 269 3.25 -25.53 4.97
N GLN A 270 2.25 -25.82 4.13
CA GLN A 270 1.11 -26.66 4.47
C GLN A 270 1.48 -28.10 4.81
N GLU A 271 2.55 -28.64 4.22
CA GLU A 271 3.02 -30.00 4.47
C GLU A 271 3.65 -30.09 5.88
N PRO A 272 3.08 -30.88 6.81
CA PRO A 272 3.61 -30.96 8.18
C PRO A 272 5.06 -31.45 8.20
N GLY A 273 5.92 -30.73 8.92
CA GLY A 273 7.35 -31.07 9.06
C GLY A 273 8.24 -30.58 7.93
N ARG A 274 7.70 -30.17 6.77
CA ARG A 274 8.52 -29.73 5.62
C ARG A 274 9.18 -28.38 5.86
N ALA A 275 8.39 -27.39 6.30
CA ALA A 275 8.92 -26.07 6.62
C ALA A 275 9.88 -26.13 7.81
N GLU A 276 9.57 -26.95 8.83
CA GLU A 276 10.45 -27.16 9.98
C GLU A 276 11.78 -27.81 9.57
N ALA A 277 11.76 -28.78 8.65
CA ALA A 277 12.98 -29.38 8.11
C ALA A 277 13.80 -28.37 7.29
N ASP A 278 13.15 -27.53 6.47
CA ASP A 278 13.83 -26.48 5.71
C ASP A 278 14.44 -25.41 6.63
N PHE A 279 13.65 -24.90 7.57
CA PHE A 279 14.09 -23.89 8.54
C PHE A 279 15.19 -24.44 9.46
N GLY A 280 15.09 -25.72 9.87
CA GLY A 280 16.05 -26.41 10.72
C GLY A 280 17.45 -26.59 10.11
N ARG A 281 17.63 -26.27 8.82
CA ARG A 281 18.95 -26.19 8.18
C ARG A 281 19.74 -24.95 8.59
N PHE A 282 19.10 -23.96 9.21
CA PHE A 282 19.66 -22.64 9.49
C PHE A 282 19.42 -22.22 10.95
N ASP A 283 20.20 -21.26 11.43
CA ASP A 283 19.86 -20.56 12.68
C ASP A 283 18.65 -19.64 12.51
N VAL A 284 17.98 -19.30 13.62
CA VAL A 284 16.76 -18.48 13.61
C VAL A 284 16.97 -17.14 12.93
N LYS A 285 18.12 -16.48 13.18
CA LYS A 285 18.44 -15.19 12.56
C LYS A 285 18.47 -15.29 11.04
N THR A 286 19.05 -16.35 10.50
CA THR A 286 19.12 -16.62 9.06
C THR A 286 17.74 -16.93 8.47
N VAL A 287 16.89 -17.67 9.18
CA VAL A 287 15.51 -17.93 8.74
C VAL A 287 14.71 -16.63 8.65
N VAL A 288 14.72 -15.80 9.70
CA VAL A 288 14.03 -14.49 9.70
C VAL A 288 14.56 -13.59 8.59
N ARG A 289 15.89 -13.50 8.45
CA ARG A 289 16.56 -12.73 7.39
C ARG A 289 16.07 -13.15 6.01
N ASN A 290 16.08 -14.44 5.72
CA ASN A 290 15.70 -14.97 4.41
C ASN A 290 14.23 -14.71 4.12
N ILE A 291 13.34 -14.86 5.11
CA ILE A 291 11.93 -14.52 4.97
C ILE A 291 11.76 -13.02 4.67
N TYR A 292 12.38 -12.12 5.44
CA TYR A 292 12.28 -10.68 5.16
C TYR A 292 12.78 -10.31 3.76
N ILE A 293 13.85 -10.95 3.27
CA ILE A 293 14.33 -10.75 1.89
C ILE A 293 13.29 -11.25 0.86
N LEU A 294 12.80 -12.48 1.00
CA LEU A 294 11.87 -13.10 0.04
C LEU A 294 10.59 -12.29 -0.09
N PHE A 295 9.97 -11.96 1.03
CA PHE A 295 8.63 -11.37 1.05
C PHE A 295 8.66 -9.84 0.92
N SER A 296 9.85 -9.22 0.91
CA SER A 296 10.03 -7.84 0.44
C SER A 296 10.13 -7.73 -1.08
N SER A 297 10.30 -8.85 -1.79
CA SER A 297 10.22 -8.91 -3.25
C SER A 297 8.78 -8.76 -3.72
N SER A 298 8.62 -8.33 -4.97
CA SER A 298 7.31 -8.30 -5.63
C SER A 298 6.93 -9.63 -6.27
N GLU A 299 7.80 -10.64 -6.26
CA GLU A 299 7.53 -11.94 -6.88
C GLU A 299 7.03 -12.98 -5.88
N LEU A 300 6.14 -13.86 -6.35
CA LEU A 300 5.66 -14.99 -5.56
C LEU A 300 6.81 -15.98 -5.30
N PRO A 301 7.09 -16.36 -4.05
CA PRO A 301 8.10 -17.38 -3.78
C PRO A 301 7.62 -18.76 -4.27
N VAL A 302 8.28 -19.24 -5.34
CA VAL A 302 8.01 -20.53 -5.98
C VAL A 302 9.34 -21.26 -6.18
N ALA A 303 9.59 -22.30 -5.39
CA ALA A 303 10.82 -23.09 -5.46
C ALA A 303 10.74 -24.20 -6.52
N GLY A 304 11.86 -24.48 -7.20
CA GLY A 304 11.98 -25.58 -8.15
C GLY A 304 11.87 -26.96 -7.51
N GLU A 305 11.77 -28.01 -8.33
CA GLU A 305 11.53 -29.40 -7.86
C GLU A 305 12.60 -29.90 -6.86
N ASN A 306 13.85 -29.46 -7.01
CA ASN A 306 14.99 -29.86 -6.18
C ASN A 306 15.48 -28.76 -5.22
N GLN A 307 14.63 -27.77 -4.92
CA GLN A 307 14.93 -26.66 -4.01
C GLN A 307 13.83 -26.58 -2.96
N GLU A 308 14.12 -26.04 -1.78
CA GLU A 308 13.14 -25.58 -0.79
C GLU A 308 13.03 -24.04 -0.76
N ILE A 309 12.13 -23.48 0.06
CA ILE A 309 11.86 -22.04 0.06
C ILE A 309 13.07 -21.25 0.54
N MET A 310 13.80 -21.75 1.55
CA MET A 310 15.03 -21.09 2.01
C MET A 310 16.15 -21.08 0.97
N ASP A 311 16.12 -21.97 -0.04
CA ASP A 311 17.09 -22.00 -1.14
C ASP A 311 16.90 -20.89 -2.18
N LEU A 312 15.77 -20.17 -2.12
CA LEU A 312 15.48 -19.07 -3.02
C LEU A 312 16.28 -17.79 -2.71
N VAL A 313 16.89 -17.71 -1.52
CA VAL A 313 17.67 -16.55 -1.10
C VAL A 313 19.16 -16.80 -1.35
N ASP A 314 19.76 -15.97 -2.20
CA ASP A 314 21.22 -15.90 -2.28
C ASP A 314 21.75 -15.29 -0.96
N PRO A 315 22.63 -15.99 -0.22
CA PRO A 315 23.20 -15.48 1.03
C PRO A 315 23.88 -14.11 0.91
N SER A 316 24.36 -13.74 -0.28
CA SER A 316 24.98 -12.44 -0.55
C SER A 316 23.98 -11.30 -0.73
N THR A 317 22.67 -11.60 -0.87
CA THR A 317 21.61 -10.59 -0.98
C THR A 317 21.58 -9.72 0.27
N PRO A 318 21.70 -8.38 0.18
CA PRO A 318 21.62 -7.52 1.36
C PRO A 318 20.20 -7.52 1.96
N LEU A 319 20.09 -7.11 3.23
CA LEU A 319 18.79 -6.83 3.84
C LEU A 319 18.05 -5.70 3.08
N PRO A 320 16.70 -5.70 3.10
CA PRO A 320 15.93 -4.54 2.66
C PRO A 320 16.43 -3.27 3.36
N LEU A 321 16.51 -2.15 2.64
CA LEU A 321 17.16 -0.93 3.16
C LEU A 321 16.53 -0.42 4.46
N TRP A 322 15.22 -0.59 4.63
CA TRP A 322 14.45 -0.19 5.81
C TRP A 322 14.50 -1.19 6.98
N PHE A 323 15.16 -2.33 6.80
CA PHE A 323 15.25 -3.40 7.79
C PHE A 323 16.69 -3.56 8.27
N SER A 324 16.98 -3.04 9.46
CA SER A 324 18.34 -2.98 9.99
C SER A 324 18.80 -4.31 10.60
N GLU A 325 20.11 -4.46 10.82
CA GLU A 325 20.66 -5.58 11.59
C GLU A 325 20.19 -5.59 13.05
N GLU A 326 19.86 -4.42 13.61
CA GLU A 326 19.28 -4.29 14.94
C GLU A 326 17.85 -4.84 14.95
N ASP A 327 17.02 -4.46 13.98
CA ASP A 327 15.67 -5.02 13.82
C ASP A 327 15.74 -6.54 13.67
N LEU A 328 16.59 -7.04 12.77
CA LEU A 328 16.79 -8.47 12.57
C LEU A 328 17.18 -9.18 13.87
N SER A 329 18.04 -8.58 14.69
CA SER A 329 18.43 -9.14 15.99
C SER A 329 17.27 -9.18 16.99
N VAL A 330 16.37 -8.20 16.96
CA VAL A 330 15.17 -8.21 17.82
C VAL A 330 14.24 -9.34 17.40
N TYR A 331 13.91 -9.44 16.11
CA TYR A 331 13.08 -10.53 15.61
C TYR A 331 13.71 -11.90 15.90
N SER A 332 15.01 -12.09 15.64
CA SER A 332 15.66 -13.37 15.88
C SER A 332 15.60 -13.77 17.35
N THR A 333 15.86 -12.85 18.28
CA THR A 333 15.78 -13.11 19.73
C THR A 333 14.39 -13.54 20.17
N LEU A 334 13.35 -12.97 19.57
CA LEU A 334 11.95 -13.27 19.90
C LEU A 334 11.49 -14.59 19.27
N TYR A 335 11.96 -14.91 18.07
CA TYR A 335 11.73 -16.20 17.44
C TYR A 335 12.60 -17.33 18.02
N GLU A 336 13.73 -17.04 18.65
CA GLU A 336 14.50 -18.04 19.40
C GLU A 336 13.73 -18.56 20.62
N LYS A 337 12.86 -17.72 21.20
CA LYS A 337 11.99 -18.11 22.33
C LYS A 337 10.79 -18.94 21.90
N SER A 338 10.13 -18.52 20.83
CA SER A 338 8.86 -19.11 20.37
C SER A 338 9.05 -20.23 19.35
N GLY A 339 10.12 -20.18 18.56
CA GLY A 339 10.30 -21.01 17.38
C GLY A 339 9.28 -20.70 16.28
N PHE A 340 9.22 -21.56 15.26
CA PHE A 340 8.30 -21.40 14.12
C PHE A 340 7.17 -22.44 14.08
N SER A 341 7.17 -23.43 14.99
CA SER A 341 6.23 -24.55 14.93
C SER A 341 4.78 -24.08 15.03
N PHE A 342 4.42 -23.29 16.05
CA PHE A 342 3.07 -22.73 16.17
C PHE A 342 2.77 -21.65 15.11
N PRO A 343 3.69 -20.71 14.83
CA PRO A 343 3.55 -19.77 13.72
C PRO A 343 3.24 -20.40 12.35
N LEU A 344 3.64 -21.66 12.12
CA LEU A 344 3.30 -22.39 10.90
C LEU A 344 1.91 -23.05 10.91
N GLN A 345 1.31 -23.30 12.09
CA GLN A 345 0.05 -24.04 12.19
C GLN A 345 -1.16 -23.25 11.69
N ILE A 346 -1.50 -22.17 12.39
CA ILE A 346 -2.74 -21.41 12.13
C ILE A 346 -2.75 -20.83 10.72
N PRO A 347 -1.76 -20.02 10.31
CA PRO A 347 -1.82 -19.33 9.03
C PRO A 347 -1.75 -20.26 7.82
N TYR A 348 -0.97 -21.34 7.86
CA TYR A 348 -0.74 -22.20 6.68
C TYR A 348 -1.54 -23.49 6.71
N ARG A 349 -1.55 -24.22 7.84
CA ARG A 349 -2.13 -25.57 7.93
C ARG A 349 -3.61 -25.58 8.32
N LYS A 350 -4.09 -24.50 8.92
CA LYS A 350 -5.48 -24.35 9.38
C LYS A 350 -6.25 -23.25 8.63
N MET A 351 -5.69 -22.73 7.54
CA MET A 351 -6.34 -21.70 6.71
C MET A 351 -7.76 -22.07 6.28
N GLN A 352 -8.00 -23.34 5.92
CA GLN A 352 -9.32 -23.82 5.49
C GLN A 352 -10.32 -23.99 6.64
N GLN A 353 -9.87 -23.96 7.90
CA GLN A 353 -10.72 -24.09 9.09
C GLN A 353 -11.24 -22.73 9.57
N PHE A 354 -11.05 -21.69 8.76
CA PHE A 354 -11.58 -20.36 9.05
C PHE A 354 -13.11 -20.36 8.93
N ALA A 355 -13.78 -19.65 9.85
CA ALA A 355 -15.23 -19.69 9.98
C ALA A 355 -15.93 -19.29 8.66
N ASN A 356 -16.76 -20.18 8.13
CA ASN A 356 -17.58 -19.90 6.96
C ASN A 356 -18.84 -19.16 7.43
N PHE A 357 -18.85 -17.84 7.30
CA PHE A 357 -20.03 -17.03 7.56
C PHE A 357 -20.98 -17.09 6.36
N ALA A 358 -22.27 -17.30 6.61
CA ALA A 358 -23.27 -17.17 5.55
C ALA A 358 -23.49 -15.67 5.26
N ASP A 359 -23.10 -15.22 4.06
CA ASP A 359 -23.19 -13.81 3.60
C ASP A 359 -22.58 -12.78 4.58
N PRO A 360 -21.26 -12.86 4.89
CA PRO A 360 -20.64 -11.98 5.87
C PRO A 360 -20.65 -10.52 5.42
N LYS A 361 -20.99 -9.63 6.36
CA LYS A 361 -20.91 -8.19 6.17
C LYS A 361 -20.20 -7.52 7.34
N VAL A 362 -19.01 -6.99 7.07
CA VAL A 362 -18.28 -6.14 8.00
C VAL A 362 -18.89 -4.73 7.90
N GLU A 363 -19.75 -4.39 8.85
CA GLU A 363 -20.53 -3.13 8.80
C GLU A 363 -19.80 -1.92 9.39
N VAL A 364 -18.71 -2.14 10.13
CA VAL A 364 -17.88 -1.06 10.66
C VAL A 364 -17.06 -0.38 9.55
N PRO A 365 -16.72 0.91 9.70
CA PRO A 365 -15.86 1.60 8.75
C PRO A 365 -14.54 0.85 8.57
N ALA A 366 -14.05 0.80 7.34
CA ALA A 366 -12.85 0.04 7.00
C ALA A 366 -11.90 0.76 6.05
N LEU A 367 -10.61 0.49 6.21
CA LEU A 367 -9.54 0.97 5.33
C LEU A 367 -8.61 -0.19 4.94
N LEU A 368 -8.46 -0.44 3.64
CA LEU A 368 -7.41 -1.30 3.11
C LEU A 368 -6.27 -0.43 2.56
N VAL A 369 -5.05 -0.63 3.08
CA VAL A 369 -3.82 -0.06 2.50
C VAL A 369 -3.09 -1.16 1.74
N MET A 370 -2.95 -0.99 0.43
CA MET A 370 -2.35 -1.97 -0.47
C MET A 370 -1.05 -1.43 -1.06
N GLY A 371 0.05 -2.17 -0.89
CA GLY A 371 1.29 -1.90 -1.63
C GLY A 371 1.18 -2.36 -3.08
N GLU A 372 1.50 -1.50 -4.05
CA GLU A 372 1.51 -1.86 -5.48
C GLU A 372 2.64 -2.86 -5.82
N LYS A 373 3.62 -3.01 -4.92
CA LYS A 373 4.74 -3.96 -5.03
C LYS A 373 4.62 -5.15 -4.08
N ASP A 374 3.49 -5.28 -3.37
CA ASP A 374 3.20 -6.44 -2.53
C ASP A 374 2.89 -7.65 -3.42
N TYR A 375 3.60 -8.77 -3.19
CA TYR A 375 3.39 -10.00 -3.95
C TYR A 375 1.98 -10.57 -3.78
N VAL A 376 1.27 -10.25 -2.69
CA VAL A 376 -0.11 -10.72 -2.44
C VAL A 376 -1.05 -10.30 -3.57
N ILE A 377 -0.84 -9.13 -4.20
CA ILE A 377 -1.66 -8.68 -5.33
C ILE A 377 -1.58 -9.64 -6.52
N LYS A 378 -0.46 -10.37 -6.65
CA LYS A 378 -0.21 -11.35 -7.71
C LYS A 378 -0.83 -12.72 -7.44
N PHE A 379 -1.45 -12.92 -6.27
CA PHE A 379 -2.23 -14.13 -6.06
C PHE A 379 -3.32 -14.21 -7.14
N PRO A 380 -3.56 -15.38 -7.75
CA PRO A 380 -4.54 -15.50 -8.83
C PRO A 380 -5.90 -14.89 -8.44
N GLY A 381 -6.37 -13.93 -9.25
CA GLY A 381 -7.63 -13.20 -9.04
C GLY A 381 -7.61 -12.09 -7.98
N MET A 382 -6.56 -11.95 -7.16
CA MET A 382 -6.52 -10.98 -6.06
C MET A 382 -6.54 -9.53 -6.54
N GLU A 383 -5.73 -9.19 -7.56
CA GLU A 383 -5.71 -7.83 -8.12
C GLU A 383 -7.08 -7.41 -8.63
N ASP A 384 -7.71 -8.24 -9.46
CA ASP A 384 -9.04 -7.96 -10.01
C ASP A 384 -10.09 -7.85 -8.90
N TYR A 385 -10.03 -8.71 -7.89
CA TYR A 385 -10.94 -8.67 -6.75
C TYR A 385 -10.85 -7.36 -5.96
N ILE A 386 -9.64 -6.86 -5.70
CA ILE A 386 -9.43 -5.58 -5.00
C ILE A 386 -9.84 -4.40 -5.90
N ARG A 387 -9.33 -4.34 -7.13
CA ARG A 387 -9.51 -3.15 -8.01
C ARG A 387 -10.92 -3.02 -8.59
N SER A 388 -11.63 -4.12 -8.81
CA SER A 388 -13.04 -4.09 -9.22
C SER A 388 -13.97 -3.59 -8.12
N GLY A 389 -13.49 -3.54 -6.86
CA GLY A 389 -14.31 -3.21 -5.71
C GLY A 389 -15.19 -4.36 -5.23
N MET A 390 -14.98 -5.59 -5.71
CA MET A 390 -15.74 -6.77 -5.26
C MET A 390 -15.64 -7.01 -3.74
N VAL A 391 -14.52 -6.61 -3.11
CA VAL A 391 -14.37 -6.60 -1.64
C VAL A 391 -15.52 -5.83 -0.95
N LYS A 392 -16.00 -4.75 -1.58
CA LYS A 392 -17.06 -3.89 -1.00
C LYS A 392 -18.43 -4.57 -0.91
N LYS A 393 -18.62 -5.72 -1.58
CA LYS A 393 -19.81 -6.55 -1.38
C LYS A 393 -19.92 -7.03 0.07
N TYR A 394 -18.77 -7.31 0.70
CA TYR A 394 -18.68 -7.82 2.05
C TYR A 394 -18.24 -6.77 3.08
N VAL A 395 -17.58 -5.70 2.62
CA VAL A 395 -17.17 -4.57 3.47
C VAL A 395 -17.71 -3.28 2.83
N PRO A 396 -19.00 -2.94 3.02
CA PRO A 396 -19.65 -1.86 2.28
C PRO A 396 -19.00 -0.49 2.48
N ASP A 397 -18.56 -0.19 3.70
CA ASP A 397 -17.89 1.05 4.08
C ASP A 397 -16.35 0.92 4.03
N LEU A 398 -15.84 0.40 2.91
CA LEU A 398 -14.41 0.21 2.67
C LEU A 398 -13.83 1.31 1.79
N ASP A 399 -12.80 1.97 2.31
CA ASP A 399 -11.85 2.76 1.53
C ASP A 399 -10.60 1.94 1.18
N ILE A 400 -10.05 2.16 -0.01
CA ILE A 400 -8.83 1.48 -0.48
C ILE A 400 -7.79 2.53 -0.86
N LYS A 401 -6.56 2.38 -0.33
CA LYS A 401 -5.41 3.24 -0.64
C LYS A 401 -4.28 2.40 -1.21
N PHE A 402 -3.81 2.76 -2.40
CA PHE A 402 -2.68 2.12 -3.03
C PHE A 402 -1.40 2.93 -2.80
N LEU A 403 -0.33 2.27 -2.37
CA LEU A 403 0.99 2.85 -2.18
C LEU A 403 1.93 2.35 -3.29
N PRO A 404 2.34 3.21 -4.26
CA PRO A 404 3.11 2.80 -5.44
C PRO A 404 4.41 2.05 -5.14
N GLU A 405 5.07 2.40 -4.03
CA GLU A 405 6.34 1.81 -3.63
C GLU A 405 6.19 0.76 -2.51
N GLY A 406 4.97 0.56 -2.00
CA GLY A 406 4.69 -0.33 -0.88
C GLY A 406 4.89 -1.80 -1.24
N THR A 407 5.72 -2.49 -0.47
CA THR A 407 5.90 -3.95 -0.49
C THR A 407 5.06 -4.59 0.62
N HIS A 408 5.25 -5.89 0.87
CA HIS A 408 4.46 -6.63 1.86
C HIS A 408 4.58 -6.11 3.29
N PHE A 409 5.73 -5.57 3.68
CA PHE A 409 5.99 -5.05 5.03
C PHE A 409 5.83 -3.52 5.07
N VAL A 410 4.77 -3.01 4.44
CA VAL A 410 4.57 -1.58 4.18
C VAL A 410 4.61 -0.72 5.44
N GLN A 411 4.19 -1.26 6.59
CA GLN A 411 4.20 -0.57 7.88
C GLN A 411 5.60 -0.34 8.44
N GLU A 412 6.57 -1.18 8.07
CA GLU A 412 7.98 -1.02 8.41
C GLU A 412 8.76 -0.30 7.31
N GLN A 413 8.36 -0.50 6.05
CA GLN A 413 9.00 0.13 4.89
C GLN A 413 8.67 1.62 4.77
N LEU A 414 7.41 2.00 4.94
CA LEU A 414 6.88 3.37 4.76
C LEU A 414 6.12 3.83 6.02
N PRO A 415 6.74 3.79 7.21
CA PRO A 415 6.04 3.96 8.48
C PRO A 415 5.34 5.32 8.58
N GLU A 416 5.95 6.42 8.13
CA GLU A 416 5.34 7.75 8.22
C GLU A 416 4.07 7.86 7.39
N VAL A 417 4.07 7.27 6.19
CA VAL A 417 2.91 7.26 5.29
C VAL A 417 1.79 6.41 5.88
N VAL A 418 2.12 5.22 6.37
CA VAL A 418 1.15 4.32 7.01
C VAL A 418 0.59 4.96 8.28
N ASN A 419 1.42 5.60 9.10
CA ASN A 419 0.99 6.32 10.31
C ASN A 419 -0.01 7.43 9.99
N GLN A 420 0.25 8.23 8.94
CA GLN A 420 -0.67 9.29 8.52
C GLN A 420 -2.02 8.73 8.07
N LEU A 421 -2.02 7.63 7.31
CA LEU A 421 -3.26 6.99 6.87
C LEU A 421 -4.05 6.44 8.06
N ILE A 422 -3.39 5.75 8.99
CA ILE A 422 -4.00 5.22 10.21
C ILE A 422 -4.58 6.36 11.04
N ILE A 423 -3.79 7.36 11.43
CA ILE A 423 -4.24 8.46 12.29
C ILE A 423 -5.38 9.26 11.64
N SER A 424 -5.31 9.49 10.32
CA SER A 424 -6.39 10.17 9.58
C SER A 424 -7.68 9.37 9.62
N PHE A 425 -7.61 8.05 9.44
CA PHE A 425 -8.77 7.17 9.56
C PHE A 425 -9.33 7.20 10.99
N LEU A 426 -8.48 7.05 12.01
CA LEU A 426 -8.89 7.08 13.41
C LEU A 426 -9.63 8.38 13.75
N ASN A 427 -9.03 9.54 13.44
CA ASN A 427 -9.62 10.84 13.75
C ASN A 427 -10.96 11.10 13.06
N ASN A 428 -11.20 10.52 11.89
CA ASN A 428 -12.48 10.65 11.19
C ASN A 428 -13.60 9.78 11.77
N HIS A 429 -13.25 8.79 12.59
CA HIS A 429 -14.18 7.79 13.12
C HIS A 429 -14.16 7.70 14.66
N THR A 430 -13.37 8.53 15.34
CA THR A 430 -13.50 8.76 16.78
C THR A 430 -14.76 9.60 17.01
N SER A 431 -15.64 9.09 17.88
CA SER A 431 -16.90 9.76 18.25
C SER A 431 -16.70 10.92 19.22
#